data_AF-A0A9X7WKB9-F1
#
_entry.id   AF-A0A9X7WKB9-F1
#
_cell.length_a   1.000
_cell.length_b   1.000
_cell.length_c   1.000
_cell.angle_alpha   90.00
_cell.angle_beta   90.00
_cell.angle_gamma   90.00
#
_symmetry.space_group_name_H-M   'P 1'
#
loop_
_entity.id
_entity.type
_entity.pdbx_description
1 polymer ?
#
loop_
_entity_poly.entity_id
_entity_poly.type
_entity_poly.pdbx_seq_one_letter_code
_entity_poly.pdbx_strand_id
1 'polypeptide(L)'
;MKTAIGRITKMLGVGTTSLGLLLGTAGMAQADDQSYLDYLFAHGFTYHPGAYAAPLTIELGHQTCDKIHETGNPRAGLMPLANWALTDVMIEGAQHELCPDTLPH
;
A
#
# COMPACT_ATOMS: atom_id res chain seq x y z
N MET A 1 -65.27 -7.98 -28.40
CA MET A 1 -64.15 -7.03 -28.57
C MET A 1 -62.92 -7.82 -29.00
N LYS A 2 -62.17 -7.29 -29.98
CA LYS A 2 -61.17 -8.00 -30.80
C LYS A 2 -59.75 -7.77 -30.24
N THR A 3 -58.83 -8.72 -30.53
CA THR A 3 -57.34 -8.63 -30.56
C THR A 3 -56.57 -8.55 -29.22
N ALA A 4 -55.36 -9.13 -29.03
CA ALA A 4 -54.48 -10.01 -29.83
C ALA A 4 -53.48 -10.72 -28.88
N ILE A 5 -53.01 -11.91 -29.25
CA ILE A 5 -51.81 -12.57 -28.69
C ILE A 5 -50.58 -11.98 -29.38
N GLY A 6 -49.55 -11.60 -28.62
CA GLY A 6 -48.23 -11.26 -29.14
C GLY A 6 -47.14 -11.78 -28.20
N ARG A 7 -46.46 -12.86 -28.61
CA ARG A 7 -45.18 -13.29 -28.02
C ARG A 7 -44.07 -12.49 -28.69
N ILE A 8 -43.23 -11.80 -27.90
CA ILE A 8 -41.98 -11.21 -28.41
C ILE A 8 -40.87 -11.54 -27.42
N THR A 9 -40.07 -12.52 -27.81
CA THR A 9 -38.77 -12.91 -27.28
C THR A 9 -37.84 -11.70 -27.16
N LYS A 10 -37.40 -11.35 -25.95
CA LYS A 10 -36.26 -10.44 -25.75
C LYS A 10 -34.98 -11.26 -25.65
N MET A 11 -34.31 -11.41 -26.79
CA MET A 11 -32.90 -11.78 -26.90
C MET A 11 -32.00 -10.61 -26.49
N LEU A 12 -30.87 -10.96 -25.89
CA LEU A 12 -29.60 -10.25 -25.81
C LEU A 12 -29.59 -8.81 -25.27
N GLY A 13 -28.97 -8.67 -24.11
CA GLY A 13 -28.30 -7.45 -23.67
C GLY A 13 -27.11 -7.81 -22.81
N VAL A 14 -26.01 -8.20 -23.46
CA VAL A 14 -24.67 -8.17 -22.85
C VAL A 14 -24.44 -6.73 -22.42
N GLY A 15 -24.26 -6.55 -21.12
CA GLY A 15 -24.04 -5.25 -20.50
C GLY A 15 -23.29 -5.45 -19.19
N THR A 16 -22.20 -6.20 -19.22
CA THR A 16 -21.20 -6.16 -18.14
C THR A 16 -20.51 -4.82 -18.27
N THR A 17 -21.12 -3.77 -17.71
CA THR A 17 -20.44 -2.51 -17.48
C THR A 17 -19.31 -2.80 -16.51
N SER A 18 -18.08 -2.91 -17.03
CA SER A 18 -16.87 -2.82 -16.23
C SER A 18 -16.89 -1.45 -15.55
N LEU A 19 -17.51 -1.36 -14.38
CA LEU A 19 -17.38 -0.21 -13.50
C LEU A 19 -15.90 -0.11 -13.16
N GLY A 20 -15.31 1.00 -13.60
CA GLY A 20 -13.89 1.22 -13.56
C GLY A 20 -13.31 1.32 -12.16
N LEU A 21 -12.02 1.04 -12.09
CA LEU A 21 -11.11 1.62 -11.11
C LEU A 21 -9.84 2.05 -11.83
N LEU A 22 -9.95 3.10 -12.64
CA LEU A 22 -8.84 4.06 -12.81
C LEU A 22 -8.96 5.06 -11.65
N LEU A 23 -8.82 4.59 -10.41
CA LEU A 23 -8.64 5.47 -9.27
C LEU A 23 -7.17 5.86 -9.27
N GLY A 24 -6.93 7.16 -9.44
CA GLY A 24 -5.61 7.74 -9.51
C GLY A 24 -4.72 7.30 -8.34
N THR A 25 -3.42 7.29 -8.62
CA THR A 25 -2.30 6.96 -7.73
C THR A 25 -2.33 7.62 -6.35
N ALA A 26 -3.17 8.64 -6.13
CA ALA A 26 -3.40 9.28 -4.83
C ALA A 26 -4.08 8.37 -3.79
N GLY A 27 -4.87 7.36 -4.21
CA GLY A 27 -5.52 6.42 -3.29
C GLY A 27 -4.63 5.26 -2.84
N MET A 28 -3.53 4.99 -3.56
CA MET A 28 -2.67 3.84 -3.28
C MET A 28 -1.75 4.14 -2.11
N ALA A 29 -1.17 5.36 -2.03
CA ALA A 29 -0.29 5.76 -0.93
C ALA A 29 -0.96 5.61 0.46
N GLN A 30 -2.22 6.00 0.60
CA GLN A 30 -2.95 5.84 1.87
C GLN A 30 -3.26 4.38 2.23
N ALA A 31 -3.49 3.52 1.24
CA ALA A 31 -3.72 2.09 1.46
C ALA A 31 -2.42 1.39 1.87
N ASP A 32 -1.32 1.75 1.21
CA ASP A 32 0.03 1.29 1.50
C ASP A 32 0.48 1.68 2.91
N ASP A 33 0.23 2.93 3.31
CA ASP A 33 0.54 3.41 4.67
C ASP A 33 -0.17 2.59 5.75
N GLN A 34 -1.43 2.23 5.54
CA GLN A 34 -2.17 1.39 6.49
C GLN A 34 -1.67 -0.06 6.45
N SER A 35 -1.44 -0.63 5.26
CA SER A 35 -0.92 -2.00 5.12
C SER A 35 0.45 -2.14 5.79
N TYR A 36 1.31 -1.14 5.63
CA TYR A 36 2.59 -1.03 6.34
C TYR A 36 2.41 -1.04 7.85
N LEU A 37 1.55 -0.17 8.41
CA LEU A 37 1.31 -0.17 9.85
C LEU A 37 0.74 -1.50 10.36
N ASP A 38 -0.20 -2.09 9.62
CA ASP A 38 -0.77 -3.40 9.95
C ASP A 38 0.30 -4.50 9.92
N TYR A 39 1.18 -4.50 8.92
CA TYR A 39 2.33 -5.40 8.84
C TYR A 39 3.21 -5.25 10.08
N LEU A 40 3.57 -4.02 10.46
CA LEU A 40 4.42 -3.76 11.62
C LEU A 40 3.80 -4.37 12.89
N PHE A 41 2.53 -4.05 13.17
CA PHE A 41 1.87 -4.54 14.37
C PHE A 41 1.69 -6.06 14.36
N ALA A 42 1.41 -6.67 13.20
CA ALA A 42 1.34 -8.12 13.05
C ALA A 42 2.69 -8.81 13.30
N HIS A 43 3.81 -8.13 13.07
CA HIS A 43 5.18 -8.64 13.25
C HIS A 43 5.83 -8.16 14.56
N GLY A 44 5.03 -7.70 15.53
CA GLY A 44 5.49 -7.41 16.89
C GLY A 44 6.11 -6.03 17.09
N PHE A 45 5.97 -5.12 16.13
CA PHE A 45 6.31 -3.72 16.33
C PHE A 45 5.44 -3.11 17.45
N THR A 46 6.08 -2.29 18.27
CA THR A 46 5.41 -1.40 19.22
C THR A 46 6.02 -0.03 19.11
N TYR A 47 5.19 1.01 19.20
CA TYR A 47 5.68 2.39 19.23
C TYR A 47 6.75 2.58 20.31
N HIS A 48 7.79 3.33 19.96
CA HIS A 48 8.94 3.62 20.83
C HIS A 48 9.38 5.08 20.61
N PRO A 49 10.31 5.64 21.41
CA PRO A 49 10.63 7.07 21.32
C PRO A 49 11.11 7.56 19.95
N GLY A 50 11.59 6.66 19.08
CA GLY A 50 12.03 6.97 17.71
C GLY A 50 10.93 6.87 16.66
N ALA A 51 9.84 6.17 16.96
CA ALA A 51 8.66 6.01 16.12
C ALA A 51 7.45 5.92 17.06
N TYR A 52 7.01 7.06 17.59
CA TYR A 52 6.01 7.11 18.68
C TYR A 52 4.58 7.35 18.19
N ALA A 53 4.40 7.56 16.89
CA ALA A 53 3.11 7.83 16.26
C ALA A 53 3.10 7.32 14.83
N ALA A 54 1.90 7.00 14.33
CA ALA A 54 1.69 6.52 12.96
C ALA A 54 2.34 7.41 11.89
N PRO A 55 2.15 8.74 11.86
CA PRO A 55 2.72 9.59 10.80
C PRO A 55 4.25 9.53 10.74
N LEU A 56 4.91 9.54 11.90
CA LEU A 56 6.37 9.43 11.97
C LEU A 56 6.87 8.04 11.54
N THR A 57 6.13 7.00 11.89
CA THR A 57 6.47 5.62 11.54
C THR A 57 6.36 5.39 10.03
N ILE A 58 5.30 5.93 9.42
CA ILE A 58 5.07 5.95 7.97
C ILE A 58 6.18 6.73 7.27
N GLU A 59 6.52 7.93 7.75
CA GLU A 59 7.59 8.74 7.18
C GLU A 59 8.95 8.01 7.18
N LEU A 60 9.27 7.32 8.27
CA LEU A 60 10.48 6.47 8.34
C LEU A 60 10.43 5.31 7.33
N GLY A 61 9.25 4.73 7.08
CA GLY A 61 9.06 3.69 6.05
C GLY A 61 9.34 4.22 4.64
N HIS A 62 8.76 5.36 4.27
CA HIS A 62 9.01 6.01 2.97
C HIS A 62 10.47 6.42 2.80
N GLN A 63 11.07 7.02 3.82
CA GLN A 63 12.51 7.36 3.79
C GLN A 63 13.38 6.12 3.59
N THR A 64 12.99 4.99 4.18
CA THR A 64 13.70 3.72 4.00
C THR A 64 13.65 3.28 2.55
N CYS A 65 12.48 3.33 1.91
CA CYS A 65 12.32 3.02 0.49
C CYS A 65 13.16 3.93 -0.41
N ASP A 66 13.13 5.24 -0.18
CA ASP A 66 13.96 6.21 -0.91
C ASP A 66 15.45 5.82 -0.82
N LYS A 67 15.94 5.46 0.37
CA LYS A 67 17.34 5.04 0.56
C LYS A 67 17.69 3.74 -0.13
N ILE A 68 16.78 2.78 -0.17
CA ILE A 68 17.01 1.54 -0.90
C ILE A 68 17.06 1.82 -2.41
N HIS A 69 16.17 2.65 -2.95
CA HIS A 69 16.20 3.04 -4.37
C HIS A 69 17.46 3.83 -4.74
N GLU A 70 17.90 4.74 -3.88
CA GLU A 70 19.06 5.59 -4.13
C GLU A 70 20.40 4.82 -4.02
N THR A 71 20.50 3.90 -3.05
CA THR A 71 21.81 3.37 -2.62
C THR A 71 21.87 1.85 -2.47
N GLY A 72 20.73 1.16 -2.55
CA GLY A 72 20.60 -0.26 -2.22
C GLY A 72 20.71 -0.57 -0.72
N ASN A 73 20.80 0.44 0.15
CA ASN A 73 20.95 0.26 1.59
C ASN A 73 19.94 1.13 2.37
N PRO A 74 19.04 0.52 3.18
CA PRO A 74 17.99 1.24 3.91
C PRO A 74 18.50 2.24 4.94
N ARG A 75 19.75 2.08 5.41
CA ARG A 75 20.35 2.92 6.46
C ARG A 75 21.37 3.92 5.91
N ALA A 76 21.56 4.01 4.60
CA ALA A 76 22.58 4.87 4.01
C ALA A 76 22.31 6.36 4.29
N GLY A 77 23.29 7.05 4.88
CA GLY A 77 23.22 8.49 5.12
C GLY A 77 22.22 8.92 6.20
N LEU A 78 21.62 7.98 6.95
CA LEU A 78 20.77 8.32 8.09
C LEU A 78 21.60 8.90 9.23
N MET A 79 21.06 9.95 9.87
CA MET A 79 21.63 10.49 11.10
C MET A 79 21.52 9.44 12.23
N PRO A 80 22.41 9.45 13.25
CA PRO A 80 22.43 8.43 14.30
C PRO A 80 21.09 8.19 15.00
N LEU A 81 20.31 9.24 15.21
CA LEU A 81 18.98 9.14 15.83
C LEU A 81 17.97 8.38 14.95
N ALA A 82 17.93 8.69 13.65
CA ALA A 82 17.07 7.99 12.69
C ALA A 82 17.51 6.52 12.54
N ASN A 83 18.81 6.27 12.50
CA ASN A 83 19.35 4.92 12.44
C ASN A 83 19.01 4.09 13.69
N TRP A 84 18.99 4.72 14.87
CA TRP A 84 18.53 4.07 16.11
C TRP A 84 17.02 3.82 16.11
N ALA A 85 16.23 4.73 15.53
CA ALA A 85 14.79 4.58 15.44
C ALA A 85 14.37 3.47 14.46
N LEU A 86 15.15 3.25 13.41
CA LEU A 86 14.81 2.31 12.36
C LEU A 86 15.11 0.86 12.78
N THR A 87 14.06 0.14 13.14
CA THR A 87 14.13 -1.29 13.47
C THR A 87 14.11 -2.16 12.22
N ASP A 88 14.54 -3.43 12.32
CA ASP A 88 14.56 -4.32 11.17
C ASP A 88 13.14 -4.64 10.66
N VAL A 89 12.15 -4.77 11.56
CA VAL A 89 10.73 -4.95 11.15
C VAL A 89 10.18 -3.76 10.36
N MET A 90 10.66 -2.55 10.64
CA MET A 90 10.30 -1.36 9.86
C MET A 90 10.90 -1.40 8.45
N ILE A 91 12.13 -1.91 8.32
CA ILE A 91 12.78 -2.08 7.02
C ILE A 91 12.05 -3.16 6.21
N GLU A 92 11.81 -4.32 6.81
CA GLU A 92 11.10 -5.43 6.16
C GLU A 92 9.68 -5.01 5.75
N GLY A 93 8.92 -4.37 6.64
CA GLY A 93 7.58 -3.87 6.34
C GLY A 93 7.58 -2.82 5.22
N ALA A 94 8.56 -1.91 5.18
CA ALA A 94 8.68 -0.94 4.12
C ALA A 94 8.96 -1.62 2.77
N GLN A 95 9.86 -2.61 2.74
CA GLN A 95 10.15 -3.36 1.52
C GLN A 95 8.97 -4.21 1.05
N HIS A 96 8.18 -4.78 1.96
CA HIS A 96 7.06 -5.65 1.59
C HIS A 96 5.81 -4.88 1.15
N GLU A 97 5.49 -3.81 1.87
CA GLU A 97 4.27 -3.05 1.63
C GLU A 97 4.58 -1.87 0.71
N LEU A 98 5.45 -0.94 1.13
CA LEU A 98 5.65 0.35 0.46
C LEU A 98 6.49 0.30 -0.84
N CYS A 99 7.54 -0.53 -0.89
CA CYS A 99 8.46 -0.63 -2.03
C CYS A 99 8.86 -2.08 -2.38
N PRO A 100 7.89 -2.93 -2.79
CA PRO A 100 8.11 -4.34 -3.12
C PRO A 100 9.03 -4.59 -4.30
N ASP A 101 9.25 -3.60 -5.15
CA ASP A 101 10.22 -3.65 -6.25
C ASP A 101 11.68 -3.69 -5.77
N THR A 102 11.92 -3.37 -4.49
CA THR A 102 13.27 -3.43 -3.89
C THR A 102 13.66 -4.82 -3.38
N LEU A 103 12.73 -5.77 -3.35
CA LEU A 103 13.00 -7.14 -2.93
C LEU A 103 13.75 -7.91 -4.03
N PRO A 104 14.86 -8.60 -3.72
CA PRO A 104 15.53 -9.45 -4.69
C PRO A 104 14.61 -10.60 -5.12
N HIS A 105 14.47 -10.80 -6.43
CA HIS A 105 13.71 -11.88 -7.05
C HIS A 105 14.49 -13.19 -7.13
#